data_AF-A0A970V4Q0-F1
#
_entry.id   AF-A0A970V4Q0-F1
#
_cell.length_a   1.000
_cell.length_b   1.000
_cell.length_c   1.000
_cell.angle_alpha   90.00
_cell.angle_beta   90.00
_cell.angle_gamma   90.00
#
_symmetry.space_group_name_H-M   'P 1'
#
loop_
_entity.id
_entity.type
_entity.pdbx_description
1 polymer ?
#
loop_
_entity_poly.entity_id
_entity_poly.type
_entity_poly.pdbx_seq_one_letter_code
_entity_poly.pdbx_strand_id
1 'polypeptide(L)'
;MADEKPKLKIGDRLIGEGEKVYFIAEIGINHNGNPEMARQLIEVAAQAGADAVKFQKRDLRAQFSEATLENLANGDKELQFVIPFIQQAELADTDFRRLKDYARDQGLEFLCTAWDQATGDYLAELELQALKVASADLTNDLLLEHLVALGLPLIVSTGMSTWAEVEHAVELLKESGVEFALLHCQSSYPAAFPDVHLRRMDRLRGFGVPVGYSGHERGISVATAAVAMGACIVERHLTLDRTLPGPDHAASLEPQGLIKQVRDIRNLEAALGRSSAGLSRGEVINRHALRKSLAAARDLRAGEVLTREMLQTLGPGSGVSPQRYREVLGNKLPRDVQAGEQFRESDFTDLRPTAVTEGFPWPWGCVARYRDAAEGAAWGPDLLEFHLTDMDLDQGEFPAVKFDTQMTVHTPEYYHGKLLDLCSVDEPTRQESLGVVRRTLETACQLREACFPRQEGPVLVILHPGGMSYEEPQANPGELLGRLSDSMEELTREAGVEILLENMPPFPWYFGGQWYHNVFVEPEEVAEFIRPRGLRICFDLSHAQLYCNHVDREILDFIRVVRPLIAHLHLADSSGTDAEALQFGEGMTDLPAVMREL
;
A
#
# COMPACT_ATOMS: atom_id res chain seq x y z
N MET A 1 -1.18 -14.94 -24.33
CA MET A 1 -0.90 -15.64 -23.07
C MET A 1 0.37 -15.01 -22.56
N ALA A 2 0.32 -14.25 -21.47
CA ALA A 2 1.55 -13.74 -20.86
C ALA A 2 2.33 -14.97 -20.38
N ASP A 3 3.60 -15.10 -20.75
CA ASP A 3 4.46 -16.16 -20.22
C ASP A 3 4.38 -16.11 -18.70
N GLU A 4 3.96 -17.23 -18.10
CA GLU A 4 3.90 -17.37 -16.66
C GLU A 4 5.32 -17.23 -16.12
N LYS A 5 5.55 -16.16 -15.37
CA LYS A 5 6.89 -15.85 -14.85
C LYS A 5 7.29 -16.92 -13.85
N PRO A 6 8.55 -17.38 -13.84
CA PRO A 6 8.97 -18.46 -12.97
C PRO A 6 8.78 -18.07 -11.50
N LYS A 7 8.29 -19.02 -10.71
CA LYS A 7 8.06 -18.89 -9.26
C LYS A 7 8.77 -20.03 -8.53
N LEU A 8 9.14 -19.79 -7.28
CA LEU A 8 9.65 -20.76 -6.32
C LEU A 8 8.72 -20.75 -5.11
N LYS A 9 8.35 -21.92 -4.58
CA LYS A 9 7.58 -22.01 -3.34
C LYS A 9 8.49 -22.32 -2.15
N ILE A 10 8.41 -21.52 -1.08
CA ILE A 10 9.07 -21.80 0.21
C ILE A 10 8.00 -21.67 1.30
N GLY A 11 7.69 -22.78 1.98
CA GLY A 11 6.55 -22.83 2.89
C GLY A 11 5.26 -22.49 2.14
N ASP A 12 4.48 -21.55 2.68
CA ASP A 12 3.25 -21.08 2.03
C ASP A 12 3.47 -19.90 1.07
N ARG A 13 4.72 -19.47 0.86
CA ARG A 13 5.03 -18.27 0.08
C ARG A 13 5.49 -18.60 -1.33
N LEU A 14 4.92 -17.92 -2.31
CA LEU A 14 5.44 -17.86 -3.67
C LEU A 14 6.47 -16.74 -3.77
N ILE A 15 7.58 -17.03 -4.46
CA ILE A 15 8.70 -16.12 -4.65
C ILE A 15 8.95 -15.99 -6.15
N GLY A 16 8.92 -14.76 -6.64
CA GLY A 16 9.25 -14.44 -8.03
C GLY A 16 8.73 -13.07 -8.41
N GLU A 17 8.84 -12.71 -9.68
CA GLU A 17 8.48 -11.37 -10.14
C GLU A 17 6.97 -11.09 -9.94
N GLY A 18 6.65 -9.97 -9.29
CA GLY A 18 5.29 -9.59 -8.92
C GLY A 18 4.84 -10.11 -7.55
N GLU A 19 5.61 -10.99 -6.90
CA GLU A 19 5.41 -11.30 -5.49
C GLU A 19 6.20 -10.33 -4.61
N LYS A 20 5.84 -10.32 -3.32
CA LYS A 20 6.64 -9.68 -2.27
C LYS A 20 8.05 -10.29 -2.24
N VAL A 21 9.06 -9.43 -2.27
CA VAL A 21 10.48 -9.76 -2.15
C VAL A 21 10.71 -10.50 -0.85
N TYR A 22 11.32 -11.67 -0.98
CA TYR A 22 11.68 -12.54 0.13
C TYR A 22 13.02 -12.12 0.72
N PHE A 23 12.99 -11.54 1.91
CA PHE A 23 14.16 -10.99 2.59
C PHE A 23 14.74 -11.96 3.60
N ILE A 24 16.01 -12.33 3.41
CA ILE A 24 16.77 -13.25 4.24
C ILE A 24 17.78 -12.46 5.08
N ALA A 25 17.61 -12.49 6.39
CA ALA A 25 18.61 -12.04 7.35
C ALA A 25 19.64 -13.15 7.57
N GLU A 26 20.81 -13.02 6.94
CA GLU A 26 21.90 -13.98 7.07
C GLU A 26 22.61 -13.77 8.41
N ILE A 27 22.33 -14.63 9.37
CA ILE A 27 23.06 -14.71 10.63
C ILE A 27 24.42 -15.38 10.38
N GLY A 28 24.46 -16.37 9.50
CA GLY A 28 25.70 -17.07 9.12
C GLY A 28 26.39 -17.66 10.34
N ILE A 29 27.58 -17.13 10.66
CA ILE A 29 28.37 -17.47 11.85
C ILE A 29 28.55 -16.31 12.83
N ASN A 30 27.85 -15.18 12.64
CA ASN A 30 28.01 -13.96 13.45
C ASN A 30 27.54 -14.11 14.91
N HIS A 31 27.00 -15.26 15.29
CA HIS A 31 26.73 -15.61 16.69
C HIS A 31 28.00 -16.03 17.46
N ASN A 32 29.14 -16.24 16.77
CA ASN A 32 30.44 -16.57 17.38
C ASN A 32 30.39 -17.74 18.38
N GLY A 33 29.53 -18.73 18.10
CA GLY A 33 29.34 -19.92 18.93
C GLY A 33 28.46 -19.72 20.15
N ASN A 34 27.81 -18.56 20.28
CA ASN A 34 26.94 -18.23 21.41
C ASN A 34 25.45 -18.34 21.02
N PRO A 35 24.71 -19.34 21.55
CA PRO A 35 23.27 -19.51 21.27
C PRO A 35 22.41 -18.30 21.68
N GLU A 36 22.77 -17.59 22.76
CA GLU A 36 22.00 -16.41 23.19
C GLU A 36 22.19 -15.25 22.23
N MET A 37 23.41 -15.09 21.68
CA MET A 37 23.66 -14.10 20.64
C MET A 37 22.90 -14.45 19.35
N ALA A 38 22.85 -15.73 18.97
CA ALA A 38 22.02 -16.18 17.85
C ALA A 38 20.53 -15.84 18.07
N ARG A 39 20.03 -16.05 19.28
CA ARG A 39 18.65 -15.71 19.67
C ARG A 39 18.38 -14.20 19.52
N GLN A 40 19.30 -13.35 19.98
CA GLN A 40 19.20 -11.89 19.81
C GLN A 40 19.20 -11.45 18.34
N LEU A 41 20.00 -12.11 17.49
CA LEU A 41 20.00 -11.84 16.06
C LEU A 41 18.66 -12.22 15.40
N ILE A 42 18.01 -13.30 15.86
CA ILE A 42 16.65 -13.67 15.42
C ILE A 42 15.63 -12.60 15.81
N GLU A 43 15.69 -12.09 17.05
CA GLU A 43 14.80 -11.00 17.51
C GLU A 43 14.93 -9.75 16.62
N VAL A 44 16.16 -9.38 16.26
CA VAL A 44 16.43 -8.25 15.36
C VAL A 44 15.86 -8.49 13.97
N ALA A 45 16.01 -9.70 13.42
CA ALA A 45 15.45 -10.05 12.12
C ALA A 45 13.91 -9.98 12.12
N ALA A 46 13.27 -10.48 13.19
CA ALA A 46 11.83 -10.41 13.37
C ALA A 46 11.34 -8.96 13.47
N GLN A 47 12.02 -8.14 14.28
CA GLN A 47 11.71 -6.71 14.41
C GLN A 47 11.85 -5.95 13.08
N ALA A 48 12.82 -6.34 12.25
CA ALA A 48 12.99 -5.73 10.92
C ALA A 48 11.90 -6.13 9.92
N GLY A 49 11.10 -7.15 10.20
CA GLY A 49 10.13 -7.71 9.27
C GLY A 49 10.78 -8.54 8.15
N ALA A 50 11.91 -9.18 8.45
CA ALA A 50 12.51 -10.18 7.56
C ALA A 50 11.56 -11.37 7.36
N ASP A 51 11.75 -12.11 6.28
CA ASP A 51 10.92 -13.27 5.97
C ASP A 51 11.58 -14.58 6.44
N ALA A 52 12.92 -14.59 6.46
CA ALA A 52 13.73 -15.70 6.94
C ALA A 52 14.94 -15.22 7.72
N VAL A 53 15.39 -16.08 8.64
CA VAL A 53 16.78 -16.07 9.15
C VAL A 53 17.55 -17.22 8.52
N LYS A 54 18.83 -16.99 8.20
CA LYS A 54 19.70 -18.02 7.63
C LYS A 54 20.93 -18.25 8.48
N PHE A 55 21.23 -19.52 8.74
CA PHE A 55 22.43 -19.98 9.43
C PHE A 55 23.36 -20.76 8.49
N GLN A 56 24.57 -21.02 8.95
CA GLN A 56 25.49 -21.96 8.29
C GLN A 56 25.81 -23.09 9.26
N LYS A 57 25.81 -24.33 8.76
CA LYS A 57 26.23 -25.50 9.53
C LYS A 57 27.14 -26.38 8.67
N ARG A 58 28.07 -27.07 9.31
CA ARG A 58 29.02 -27.95 8.63
C ARG A 58 29.58 -29.02 9.56
N ASP A 59 30.04 -30.12 8.97
CA ASP A 59 31.01 -31.02 9.57
C ASP A 59 32.41 -30.65 9.06
N LEU A 60 33.21 -30.08 9.97
CA LEU A 60 34.58 -29.66 9.68
C LEU A 60 35.44 -30.79 9.09
N ARG A 61 35.23 -32.05 9.51
CA ARG A 61 36.01 -33.20 9.03
C ARG A 61 35.56 -33.66 7.64
N ALA A 62 34.32 -33.36 7.27
CA ALA A 62 33.82 -33.57 5.91
C ALA A 62 34.30 -32.46 4.96
N GLN A 63 34.49 -31.24 5.47
CA GLN A 63 34.87 -30.08 4.67
C GLN A 63 36.39 -29.91 4.48
N PHE A 64 37.20 -30.18 5.51
CA PHE A 64 38.64 -29.94 5.49
C PHE A 64 39.44 -31.22 5.74
N SER A 65 40.62 -31.30 5.15
CA SER A 65 41.51 -32.45 5.37
C SER A 65 41.94 -32.54 6.84
N GLU A 66 42.05 -33.76 7.37
CA GLU A 66 42.49 -34.02 8.74
C GLU A 66 43.87 -33.39 9.01
N ALA A 67 44.80 -33.48 8.05
CA ALA A 67 46.11 -32.85 8.15
C ALA A 67 46.06 -31.33 8.30
N THR A 68 45.07 -30.65 7.68
CA THR A 68 44.86 -29.20 7.82
C THR A 68 44.26 -28.87 9.18
N LEU A 69 43.30 -29.67 9.66
CA LEU A 69 42.65 -29.46 10.96
C LEU A 69 43.60 -29.70 12.14
N GLU A 70 44.50 -30.68 12.03
CA GLU A 70 45.52 -30.97 13.05
C GLU A 70 46.61 -29.91 13.11
N ASN A 71 46.99 -29.36 11.96
CA ASN A 71 47.97 -28.29 11.86
C ASN A 71 47.61 -27.31 10.73
N LEU A 72 47.06 -26.17 11.12
CA LEU A 72 46.64 -25.11 10.18
C LEU A 72 47.78 -24.64 9.28
N ALA A 73 49.05 -24.77 9.70
CA ALA A 73 50.21 -24.41 8.87
C ALA A 73 50.33 -25.26 7.59
N ASN A 74 49.64 -26.41 7.52
CA ASN A 74 49.54 -27.24 6.33
C ASN A 74 48.55 -26.69 5.28
N GLY A 75 47.67 -25.76 5.68
CA GLY A 75 46.75 -25.06 4.77
C GLY A 75 47.30 -23.71 4.31
N ASP A 76 46.72 -23.17 3.24
CA ASP A 76 47.00 -21.81 2.78
C ASP A 76 46.64 -20.75 3.85
N LYS A 77 47.21 -19.56 3.72
CA LYS A 77 47.07 -18.48 4.73
C LYS A 77 45.62 -18.09 4.97
N GLU A 78 44.80 -18.17 3.94
CA GLU A 78 43.37 -17.90 3.96
C GLU A 78 42.64 -18.90 4.86
N LEU A 79 42.98 -20.19 4.77
CA LEU A 79 42.41 -21.23 5.63
C LEU A 79 42.89 -21.10 7.08
N GLN A 80 44.16 -20.74 7.29
CA GLN A 80 44.71 -20.46 8.62
C GLN A 80 43.94 -19.34 9.34
N PHE A 81 43.45 -18.37 8.59
CA PHE A 81 42.67 -17.26 9.13
C PHE A 81 41.21 -17.65 9.42
N VAL A 82 40.55 -18.36 8.49
CA VAL A 82 39.09 -18.60 8.57
C VAL A 82 38.72 -19.79 9.47
N ILE A 83 39.46 -20.89 9.43
CA ILE A 83 39.12 -22.13 10.18
C ILE A 83 38.94 -21.88 11.69
N PRO A 84 39.77 -21.09 12.40
CA PRO A 84 39.57 -20.81 13.82
C PRO A 84 38.21 -20.17 14.14
N PHE A 85 37.73 -19.24 13.29
CA PHE A 85 36.43 -18.61 13.49
C PHE A 85 35.29 -19.60 13.25
N ILE A 86 35.41 -20.46 12.23
CA ILE A 86 34.42 -21.50 11.97
C ILE A 86 34.36 -22.46 13.17
N GLN A 87 35.50 -22.97 13.64
CA GLN A 87 35.58 -23.87 14.79
C GLN A 87 34.95 -23.27 16.05
N GLN A 88 35.18 -21.98 16.29
CA GLN A 88 34.56 -21.27 17.41
C GLN A 88 33.05 -21.11 17.23
N ALA A 89 32.59 -20.91 15.99
CA ALA A 89 31.20 -20.61 15.72
C ALA A 89 30.26 -21.82 15.74
N GLU A 90 30.77 -23.05 15.64
CA GLU A 90 29.93 -24.25 15.56
C GLU A 90 29.00 -24.40 16.78
N LEU A 91 27.70 -24.50 16.49
CA LEU A 91 26.66 -24.71 17.48
C LEU A 91 26.30 -26.19 17.59
N ALA A 92 26.06 -26.64 18.82
CA ALA A 92 25.54 -27.98 19.07
C ALA A 92 24.15 -28.17 18.45
N ASP A 93 23.85 -29.37 17.99
CA ASP A 93 22.56 -29.69 17.33
C ASP A 93 21.35 -29.42 18.24
N THR A 94 21.52 -29.53 19.56
CA THR A 94 20.46 -29.20 20.53
C THR A 94 20.15 -27.71 20.53
N ASP A 95 21.15 -26.85 20.41
CA ASP A 95 20.94 -25.40 20.37
C ASP A 95 20.41 -24.99 19.00
N PHE A 96 20.90 -25.62 17.93
CA PHE A 96 20.42 -25.38 16.57
C PHE A 96 18.92 -25.68 16.42
N ARG A 97 18.45 -26.82 16.97
CA ARG A 97 17.02 -27.16 17.00
C ARG A 97 16.19 -26.13 17.78
N ARG A 98 16.68 -25.69 18.94
CA ARG A 98 16.01 -24.65 19.76
C ARG A 98 15.91 -23.32 19.04
N LEU A 99 16.96 -22.92 18.32
CA LEU A 99 16.97 -21.68 17.53
C LEU A 99 16.01 -21.77 16.35
N LYS A 100 15.88 -22.93 15.70
CA LYS A 100 14.88 -23.18 14.67
C LYS A 100 13.46 -22.96 15.20
N ASP A 101 13.12 -23.60 16.31
CA ASP A 101 11.80 -23.48 16.93
C ASP A 101 11.53 -22.03 17.35
N TYR A 102 12.54 -21.36 17.92
CA TYR A 102 12.43 -19.95 18.31
C TYR A 102 12.19 -19.02 17.10
N ALA A 103 12.88 -19.22 15.98
CA ALA A 103 12.65 -18.43 14.77
C ALA A 103 11.21 -18.60 14.25
N ARG A 104 10.71 -19.84 14.22
CA ARG A 104 9.32 -20.13 13.85
C ARG A 104 8.33 -19.43 14.78
N ASP A 105 8.58 -19.45 16.09
CA ASP A 105 7.72 -18.78 17.08
C ASP A 105 7.74 -17.24 16.91
N GLN A 106 8.79 -16.67 16.30
CA GLN A 106 8.86 -15.27 15.90
C GLN A 106 8.26 -15.00 14.50
N GLY A 107 7.67 -16.00 13.84
CA GLY A 107 7.08 -15.87 12.51
C GLY A 107 8.09 -15.82 11.36
N LEU A 108 9.32 -16.29 11.59
CA LEU A 108 10.40 -16.33 10.60
C LEU A 108 10.60 -17.75 10.07
N GLU A 109 10.84 -17.87 8.76
CA GLU A 109 11.37 -19.11 8.19
C GLU A 109 12.81 -19.32 8.64
N PHE A 110 13.18 -20.58 8.88
CA PHE A 110 14.53 -20.96 9.27
C PHE A 110 15.24 -21.65 8.11
N LEU A 111 16.25 -20.98 7.54
CA LEU A 111 17.06 -21.50 6.44
C LEU A 111 18.46 -21.86 6.93
N CYS A 112 19.09 -22.81 6.25
CA CYS A 112 20.49 -23.14 6.52
C CYS A 112 21.25 -23.42 5.23
N THR A 113 22.54 -23.08 5.24
CA THR A 113 23.50 -23.47 4.21
C THR A 113 24.18 -24.76 4.63
N ALA A 114 24.01 -25.81 3.82
CA ALA A 114 24.72 -27.07 3.98
C ALA A 114 26.08 -26.97 3.29
N TRP A 115 27.17 -27.17 4.04
CA TRP A 115 28.54 -27.13 3.50
C TRP A 115 29.11 -28.51 3.12
N ASP A 116 28.37 -29.58 3.44
CA ASP A 116 28.74 -30.98 3.21
C ASP A 116 27.50 -31.88 3.27
N GLN A 117 27.65 -33.13 2.80
CA GLN A 117 26.56 -34.10 2.71
C GLN A 117 26.00 -34.50 4.09
N ALA A 118 26.87 -34.72 5.08
CA ALA A 118 26.44 -35.10 6.43
C ALA A 118 25.56 -34.00 7.07
N THR A 119 25.90 -32.75 6.82
CA THR A 119 25.08 -31.61 7.22
C THR A 119 23.80 -31.54 6.40
N GLY A 120 23.83 -31.83 5.10
CA GLY A 120 22.62 -31.96 4.27
C GLY A 120 21.62 -32.94 4.87
N ASP A 121 22.07 -34.15 5.21
CA ASP A 121 21.26 -35.17 5.88
C ASP A 121 20.68 -34.67 7.20
N TYR A 122 21.52 -34.07 8.06
CA TYR A 122 21.06 -33.50 9.33
C TYR A 122 19.99 -32.42 9.15
N LEU A 123 20.14 -31.54 8.15
CA LEU A 123 19.19 -30.48 7.88
C LEU A 123 17.87 -31.01 7.32
N ALA A 124 17.88 -32.11 6.57
CA ALA A 124 16.67 -32.78 6.11
C ALA A 124 15.82 -33.31 7.28
N GLU A 125 16.45 -33.73 8.38
CA GLU A 125 15.74 -34.12 9.61
C GLU A 125 15.05 -32.94 10.33
N LEU A 126 15.40 -31.69 9.99
CA LEU A 126 14.87 -30.49 10.62
C LEU A 126 13.60 -29.94 9.96
N GLU A 127 13.07 -30.61 8.92
CA GLU A 127 11.84 -30.21 8.21
C GLU A 127 11.91 -28.76 7.69
N LEU A 128 13.07 -28.36 7.16
CA LEU A 128 13.26 -27.03 6.57
C LEU A 128 12.47 -26.90 5.26
N GLN A 129 12.03 -25.68 4.95
CA GLN A 129 11.23 -25.40 3.76
C GLN A 129 12.07 -25.19 2.49
N ALA A 130 13.36 -24.90 2.64
CA ALA A 130 14.31 -24.76 1.55
C ALA A 130 15.75 -24.87 2.09
N LEU A 131 16.70 -25.17 1.20
CA LEU A 131 18.12 -25.17 1.52
C LEU A 131 18.86 -24.09 0.74
N LYS A 132 19.91 -23.52 1.37
CA LYS A 132 20.82 -22.60 0.70
C LYS A 132 22.05 -23.36 0.21
N VAL A 133 22.45 -23.09 -1.03
CA VAL A 133 23.76 -23.47 -1.56
C VAL A 133 24.66 -22.23 -1.63
N ALA A 134 25.85 -22.34 -1.03
CA ALA A 134 26.86 -21.28 -1.03
C ALA A 134 27.49 -21.10 -2.41
N SER A 135 28.00 -19.90 -2.70
CA SER A 135 28.77 -19.63 -3.93
C SER A 135 29.98 -20.55 -4.09
N ALA A 136 30.58 -21.00 -2.98
CA ALA A 136 31.73 -21.90 -2.98
C ALA A 136 31.37 -23.32 -3.46
N ASP A 137 30.11 -23.72 -3.31
CA ASP A 137 29.62 -25.07 -3.62
C ASP A 137 28.81 -25.12 -4.92
N LEU A 138 28.74 -24.02 -5.69
CA LEU A 138 28.10 -24.04 -7.02
C LEU A 138 28.77 -25.06 -7.96
N THR A 139 30.08 -25.25 -7.84
CA THR A 139 30.86 -26.18 -8.66
C THR A 139 31.04 -27.55 -8.01
N ASN A 140 30.35 -27.80 -6.89
CA ASN A 140 30.44 -29.03 -6.12
C ASN A 140 29.29 -29.98 -6.51
N ASP A 141 29.38 -30.58 -7.69
CA ASP A 141 28.34 -31.46 -8.24
C ASP A 141 27.93 -32.57 -7.26
N LEU A 142 28.88 -33.15 -6.53
CA LEU A 142 28.60 -34.20 -5.53
C LEU A 142 27.72 -33.71 -4.38
N LEU A 143 27.87 -32.45 -3.97
CA LEU A 143 27.00 -31.86 -2.96
C LEU A 143 25.68 -31.44 -3.58
N LEU A 144 25.68 -30.84 -4.77
CA LEU A 144 24.45 -30.44 -5.47
C LEU A 144 23.52 -31.63 -5.70
N GLU A 145 24.04 -32.73 -6.25
CA GLU A 145 23.29 -33.98 -6.48
C GLU A 145 22.71 -34.54 -5.18
N HIS A 146 23.48 -34.48 -4.09
CA HIS A 146 23.02 -34.92 -2.78
C HIS A 146 21.89 -34.04 -2.25
N LEU A 147 22.03 -32.70 -2.29
CA LEU A 147 21.00 -31.77 -1.82
C LEU A 147 19.72 -31.84 -2.67
N VAL A 148 19.86 -32.05 -3.98
CA VAL A 148 18.76 -32.34 -4.90
C VAL A 148 17.99 -33.60 -4.47
N ALA A 149 18.70 -34.66 -4.09
CA ALA A 149 18.07 -35.92 -3.66
C ALA A 149 17.25 -35.79 -2.36
N LEU A 150 17.49 -34.74 -1.56
CA LEU A 150 16.68 -34.42 -0.37
C LEU A 150 15.29 -33.87 -0.74
N GLY A 151 15.07 -33.45 -1.99
CA GLY A 151 13.76 -33.03 -2.51
C GLY A 151 13.27 -31.67 -2.01
N LEU A 152 14.14 -30.86 -1.42
CA LEU A 152 13.83 -29.50 -0.96
C LEU A 152 14.17 -28.45 -2.01
N PRO A 153 13.40 -27.35 -2.10
CA PRO A 153 13.75 -26.22 -2.96
C PRO A 153 15.12 -25.63 -2.61
N LEU A 154 15.86 -25.17 -3.62
CA LEU A 154 17.24 -24.67 -3.47
C LEU A 154 17.37 -23.17 -3.76
N ILE A 155 18.06 -22.44 -2.89
CA ILE A 155 18.49 -21.07 -3.14
C ILE A 155 20.00 -21.07 -3.39
N VAL A 156 20.41 -20.86 -4.63
CA VAL A 156 21.80 -21.09 -5.07
C VAL A 156 22.49 -19.77 -5.37
N SER A 157 23.59 -19.45 -4.66
CA SER A 157 24.38 -18.26 -4.95
C SER A 157 25.40 -18.52 -6.06
N THR A 158 25.63 -17.53 -6.93
CA THR A 158 26.50 -17.68 -8.11
C THR A 158 27.79 -16.87 -8.04
N GLY A 159 28.25 -16.51 -6.84
CA GLY A 159 29.52 -15.80 -6.65
C GLY A 159 30.72 -16.68 -7.02
N MET A 160 31.88 -16.05 -7.22
CA MET A 160 33.17 -16.74 -7.54
C MET A 160 33.17 -17.60 -8.82
N SER A 161 32.08 -17.59 -9.59
CA SER A 161 31.87 -18.51 -10.69
C SER A 161 31.94 -17.82 -12.06
N THR A 162 32.55 -18.50 -13.00
CA THR A 162 32.47 -18.19 -14.43
C THR A 162 31.07 -18.50 -14.96
N TRP A 163 30.73 -17.97 -16.13
CA TRP A 163 29.42 -18.26 -16.73
C TRP A 163 29.27 -19.72 -17.16
N ALA A 164 30.34 -20.39 -17.57
CA ALA A 164 30.30 -21.81 -17.92
C ALA A 164 29.97 -22.69 -16.70
N GLU A 165 30.52 -22.36 -15.53
CA GLU A 165 30.21 -23.04 -14.27
C GLU A 165 28.76 -22.80 -13.84
N VAL A 166 28.25 -21.57 -13.99
CA VAL A 166 26.84 -21.26 -13.72
C VAL A 166 25.92 -22.02 -14.68
N GLU A 167 26.25 -22.04 -15.97
CA GLU A 167 25.47 -22.76 -16.99
C GLU A 167 25.41 -24.26 -16.71
N HIS A 168 26.54 -24.87 -16.34
CA HIS A 168 26.63 -26.28 -15.93
C HIS A 168 25.77 -26.60 -14.70
N ALA A 169 25.90 -25.80 -13.62
CA ALA A 169 25.10 -26.01 -12.41
C ALA A 169 23.60 -25.85 -12.68
N VAL A 170 23.20 -24.89 -13.52
CA VAL A 170 21.80 -24.70 -13.93
C VAL A 170 21.29 -25.89 -14.74
N GLU A 171 22.09 -26.46 -15.64
CA GLU A 171 21.75 -27.65 -16.40
C GLU A 171 21.49 -28.84 -15.47
N LEU A 172 22.42 -29.12 -14.56
CA LEU A 172 22.28 -30.17 -13.53
C LEU A 172 20.99 -30.01 -12.71
N LEU A 173 20.74 -28.80 -12.20
CA LEU A 173 19.55 -28.51 -11.39
C LEU A 173 18.26 -28.69 -12.20
N LYS A 174 18.21 -28.21 -13.45
CA LYS A 174 17.04 -28.38 -14.31
C LYS A 174 16.78 -29.83 -14.69
N GLU A 175 17.82 -30.60 -15.00
CA GLU A 175 17.68 -32.02 -15.33
C GLU A 175 17.14 -32.84 -14.16
N SER A 176 17.48 -32.44 -12.94
CA SER A 176 16.94 -33.08 -11.73
C SER A 176 15.46 -32.81 -11.47
N GLY A 177 14.92 -31.70 -12.01
CA GLY A 177 13.56 -31.24 -11.75
C GLY A 177 13.34 -30.57 -10.40
N VAL A 178 14.40 -30.28 -9.63
CA VAL A 178 14.29 -29.52 -8.37
C VAL A 178 13.83 -28.08 -8.64
N GLU A 179 13.03 -27.51 -7.75
CA GLU A 179 12.75 -26.08 -7.78
C GLU A 179 13.95 -25.30 -7.22
N PHE A 180 14.38 -24.25 -7.92
CA PHE A 180 15.49 -23.44 -7.44
C PHE A 180 15.41 -21.96 -7.86
N ALA A 181 16.09 -21.12 -7.10
CA ALA A 181 16.35 -19.71 -7.41
C ALA A 181 17.85 -19.43 -7.45
N LEU A 182 18.26 -18.46 -8.28
CA LEU A 182 19.65 -18.02 -8.39
C LEU A 182 19.85 -16.67 -7.72
N LEU A 183 20.88 -16.54 -6.89
CA LEU A 183 21.28 -15.25 -6.31
C LEU A 183 22.54 -14.75 -6.99
N HIS A 184 22.45 -13.57 -7.61
CA HIS A 184 23.64 -12.82 -7.97
C HIS A 184 24.39 -12.42 -6.70
N CYS A 185 25.70 -12.65 -6.70
CA CYS A 185 26.55 -12.48 -5.53
C CYS A 185 27.95 -12.07 -5.97
N GLN A 186 28.53 -11.09 -5.28
CA GLN A 186 29.96 -10.80 -5.33
C GLN A 186 30.55 -11.20 -3.98
N SER A 187 31.42 -12.22 -3.97
CA SER A 187 31.93 -12.86 -2.74
C SER A 187 33.23 -12.21 -2.25
N SER A 188 33.20 -10.91 -1.98
CA SER A 188 34.23 -10.23 -1.19
C SER A 188 33.58 -9.49 -0.02
N TYR A 189 34.27 -9.47 1.10
CA TYR A 189 33.67 -9.15 2.40
C TYR A 189 34.47 -8.00 3.06
N PRO A 190 34.05 -6.73 2.92
CA PRO A 190 32.90 -6.25 2.15
C PRO A 190 33.21 -6.03 0.65
N ALA A 191 32.17 -6.18 -0.18
CA ALA A 191 32.25 -5.98 -1.63
C ALA A 191 32.43 -4.51 -1.98
N ALA A 192 33.39 -4.21 -2.87
CA ALA A 192 33.55 -2.88 -3.42
C ALA A 192 32.48 -2.61 -4.48
N PHE A 193 31.88 -1.42 -4.46
CA PHE A 193 30.77 -1.07 -5.36
C PHE A 193 31.06 -1.29 -6.86
N PRO A 194 32.26 -0.98 -7.40
CA PRO A 194 32.56 -1.23 -8.81
C PRO A 194 32.50 -2.70 -9.23
N ASP A 195 32.71 -3.62 -8.28
CA ASP A 195 32.81 -5.06 -8.53
C ASP A 195 31.45 -5.77 -8.40
N VAL A 196 30.43 -5.11 -7.85
CA VAL A 196 29.12 -5.73 -7.61
C VAL A 196 28.44 -6.15 -8.92
N HIS A 197 28.47 -5.32 -9.96
CA HIS A 197 27.89 -5.63 -11.27
C HIS A 197 26.43 -6.15 -11.26
N LEU A 198 25.48 -5.41 -10.66
CA LEU A 198 24.05 -5.81 -10.56
C LEU A 198 23.38 -6.25 -11.89
N ARG A 199 23.83 -5.73 -13.03
CA ARG A 199 23.35 -6.15 -14.38
C ARG A 199 23.60 -7.63 -14.71
N ARG A 200 24.41 -8.35 -13.92
CA ARG A 200 24.55 -9.81 -14.07
C ARG A 200 23.24 -10.55 -13.78
N MET A 201 22.35 -9.98 -12.97
CA MET A 201 21.00 -10.52 -12.76
C MET A 201 20.20 -10.63 -14.06
N ASP A 202 20.42 -9.75 -15.04
CA ASP A 202 19.76 -9.84 -16.35
C ASP A 202 20.10 -11.15 -17.07
N ARG A 203 21.36 -11.59 -16.98
CA ARG A 203 21.79 -12.86 -17.59
C ARG A 203 21.28 -14.06 -16.80
N LEU A 204 21.26 -13.99 -15.46
CA LEU A 204 20.67 -15.05 -14.64
C LEU A 204 19.18 -15.25 -14.95
N ARG A 205 18.43 -14.16 -15.18
CA ARG A 205 17.02 -14.23 -15.56
C ARG A 205 16.80 -14.97 -16.88
N GLY A 206 17.78 -14.94 -17.78
CA GLY A 206 17.76 -15.71 -19.02
C GLY A 206 17.64 -17.23 -18.83
N PHE A 207 17.92 -17.75 -17.63
CA PHE A 207 17.71 -19.16 -17.30
C PHE A 207 16.26 -19.50 -16.96
N GLY A 208 15.34 -18.54 -16.90
CA GLY A 208 13.92 -18.82 -16.67
C GLY A 208 13.61 -19.34 -15.26
N VAL A 209 14.33 -18.84 -14.26
CA VAL A 209 14.13 -19.14 -12.83
C VAL A 209 14.04 -17.84 -12.03
N PRO A 210 13.49 -17.86 -10.79
CA PRO A 210 13.52 -16.68 -9.94
C PRO A 210 14.96 -16.25 -9.65
N VAL A 211 15.20 -14.94 -9.69
CA VAL A 211 16.53 -14.35 -9.49
C VAL A 211 16.49 -13.36 -8.35
N GLY A 212 17.45 -13.47 -7.44
CA GLY A 212 17.65 -12.55 -6.34
C GLY A 212 19.07 -12.02 -6.24
N TYR A 213 19.35 -11.41 -5.09
CA TYR A 213 20.63 -10.77 -4.78
C TYR A 213 21.10 -11.17 -3.38
N SER A 214 22.34 -11.66 -3.27
CA SER A 214 23.03 -11.87 -1.99
C SER A 214 24.17 -10.85 -1.88
N GLY A 215 24.05 -9.94 -0.91
CA GLY A 215 24.84 -8.72 -0.83
C GLY A 215 25.87 -8.73 0.31
N HIS A 216 27.11 -8.38 -0.04
CA HIS A 216 28.24 -8.22 0.90
C HIS A 216 28.81 -6.79 0.89
N GLU A 217 28.17 -5.86 0.18
CA GLU A 217 28.59 -4.48 0.09
C GLU A 217 28.28 -3.68 1.36
N ARG A 218 28.90 -2.50 1.48
CA ARG A 218 28.60 -1.55 2.57
C ARG A 218 27.30 -0.80 2.29
N GLY A 219 26.49 -0.61 3.33
CA GLY A 219 25.24 0.15 3.24
C GLY A 219 24.10 -0.67 2.64
N ILE A 220 23.02 0.04 2.25
CA ILE A 220 21.73 -0.58 1.87
C ILE A 220 21.29 -0.26 0.43
N SER A 221 21.98 0.65 -0.26
CA SER A 221 21.53 1.17 -1.55
C SER A 221 21.53 0.13 -2.67
N VAL A 222 22.50 -0.79 -2.65
CA VAL A 222 22.70 -1.78 -3.71
C VAL A 222 21.63 -2.87 -3.66
N ALA A 223 21.29 -3.39 -2.47
CA ALA A 223 20.20 -4.34 -2.32
C ALA A 223 18.83 -3.73 -2.69
N THR A 224 18.57 -2.46 -2.31
CA THR A 224 17.36 -1.75 -2.76
C THR A 224 17.34 -1.57 -4.29
N ALA A 225 18.48 -1.22 -4.89
CA ALA A 225 18.59 -1.12 -6.35
C ALA A 225 18.40 -2.48 -7.04
N ALA A 226 18.84 -3.57 -6.41
CA ALA A 226 18.64 -4.91 -6.95
C ALA A 226 17.14 -5.27 -7.05
N VAL A 227 16.35 -4.90 -6.05
CA VAL A 227 14.88 -5.05 -6.07
C VAL A 227 14.26 -4.23 -7.21
N ALA A 228 14.67 -2.97 -7.39
CA ALA A 228 14.21 -2.14 -8.51
C ALA A 228 14.59 -2.76 -9.89
N MET A 229 15.63 -3.59 -9.94
CA MET A 229 16.07 -4.35 -11.11
C MET A 229 15.43 -5.75 -11.21
N GLY A 230 14.43 -6.05 -10.38
CA GLY A 230 13.63 -7.28 -10.42
C GLY A 230 14.16 -8.43 -9.55
N ALA A 231 15.03 -8.18 -8.57
CA ALA A 231 15.40 -9.20 -7.60
C ALA A 231 14.20 -9.58 -6.72
N CYS A 232 13.83 -10.86 -6.69
CA CYS A 232 12.71 -11.38 -5.89
C CYS A 232 13.15 -11.97 -4.54
N ILE A 233 14.46 -12.16 -4.33
CA ILE A 233 15.07 -12.57 -3.07
C ILE A 233 16.18 -11.56 -2.75
N VAL A 234 16.28 -11.12 -1.50
CA VAL A 234 17.40 -10.32 -1.01
C VAL A 234 17.98 -10.98 0.23
N GLU A 235 19.29 -11.24 0.21
CA GLU A 235 20.02 -11.81 1.33
C GLU A 235 21.10 -10.83 1.81
N ARG A 236 21.10 -10.53 3.12
CA ARG A 236 22.04 -9.59 3.74
C ARG A 236 22.51 -10.12 5.09
N HIS A 237 23.81 -10.08 5.34
CA HIS A 237 24.36 -10.47 6.64
C HIS A 237 23.91 -9.52 7.75
N LEU A 238 23.65 -10.07 8.94
CA LEU A 238 23.23 -9.38 10.15
C LEU A 238 24.24 -9.57 11.28
N THR A 239 24.58 -8.49 11.97
CA THR A 239 25.39 -8.50 13.20
C THR A 239 24.77 -7.59 14.25
N LEU A 240 25.11 -7.81 15.53
CA LEU A 240 24.80 -6.85 16.60
C LEU A 240 25.81 -5.68 16.61
N ASP A 241 27.05 -5.96 16.22
CA ASP A 241 28.16 -5.00 16.22
C ASP A 241 29.18 -5.42 15.14
N ARG A 242 29.58 -4.48 14.27
CA ARG A 242 30.55 -4.74 13.18
C ARG A 242 32.01 -4.84 13.66
N THR A 243 32.29 -4.46 14.89
CA THR A 243 33.63 -4.49 15.49
C THR A 243 33.98 -5.83 16.14
N LEU A 244 33.01 -6.73 16.25
CA LEU A 244 33.22 -8.09 16.77
C LEU A 244 34.17 -8.89 15.87
N PRO A 245 34.96 -9.81 16.46
CA PRO A 245 35.90 -10.62 15.71
C PRO A 245 35.17 -11.68 14.88
N GLY A 246 35.47 -11.75 13.59
CA GLY A 246 34.89 -12.73 12.66
C GLY A 246 34.99 -12.25 11.22
N PRO A 247 34.89 -13.15 10.23
CA PRO A 247 35.09 -12.81 8.82
C PRO A 247 33.96 -11.93 8.26
N ASP A 248 32.74 -12.08 8.78
CA ASP A 248 31.54 -11.51 8.16
C ASP A 248 31.02 -10.23 8.85
N HIS A 249 31.39 -9.99 10.12
CA HIS A 249 30.90 -8.85 10.89
C HIS A 249 31.13 -7.50 10.18
N ALA A 250 32.30 -7.32 9.55
CA ALA A 250 32.64 -6.09 8.85
C ALA A 250 31.76 -5.82 7.61
N ALA A 251 31.20 -6.86 6.98
CA ALA A 251 30.30 -6.74 5.82
C ALA A 251 28.80 -6.73 6.21
N SER A 252 28.49 -7.07 7.45
CA SER A 252 27.14 -7.21 7.97
C SER A 252 26.45 -5.87 8.23
N LEU A 253 25.12 -5.88 8.21
CA LEU A 253 24.27 -4.80 8.69
C LEU A 253 24.05 -4.94 10.20
N GLU A 254 24.06 -3.81 10.90
CA GLU A 254 23.59 -3.71 12.30
C GLU A 254 22.06 -3.56 12.34
N PRO A 255 21.41 -3.71 13.52
CA PRO A 255 19.94 -3.74 13.63
C PRO A 255 19.23 -2.60 12.90
N GLN A 256 19.69 -1.36 13.07
CA GLN A 256 19.10 -0.19 12.39
C GLN A 256 19.27 -0.23 10.87
N GLY A 257 20.37 -0.80 10.39
CA GLY A 257 20.63 -0.97 8.96
C GLY A 257 19.68 -1.99 8.34
N LEU A 258 19.44 -3.11 9.03
CA LEU A 258 18.51 -4.14 8.60
C LEU A 258 17.06 -3.63 8.57
N ILE A 259 16.60 -2.98 9.64
CA ILE A 259 15.25 -2.39 9.73
C ILE A 259 15.03 -1.39 8.59
N LYS A 260 15.99 -0.48 8.36
CA LYS A 260 15.92 0.48 7.24
C LYS A 260 15.89 -0.22 5.88
N GLN A 261 16.70 -1.26 5.70
CA GLN A 261 16.77 -2.01 4.44
C GLN A 261 15.41 -2.66 4.11
N VAL A 262 14.79 -3.35 5.07
CA VAL A 262 13.50 -4.01 4.85
C VAL A 262 12.41 -2.97 4.60
N ARG A 263 12.32 -1.91 5.43
CA ARG A 263 11.38 -0.80 5.23
C ARG A 263 11.50 -0.20 3.83
N ASP A 264 12.70 0.11 3.37
CA ASP A 264 12.93 0.74 2.07
C ASP A 264 12.59 -0.20 0.91
N ILE A 265 12.78 -1.51 1.07
CA ILE A 265 12.31 -2.51 0.11
C ILE A 265 10.78 -2.51 0.05
N ARG A 266 10.08 -2.52 1.20
CA ARG A 266 8.60 -2.48 1.23
C ARG A 266 8.03 -1.21 0.59
N ASN A 267 8.63 -0.06 0.89
CA ASN A 267 8.26 1.21 0.26
C ASN A 267 8.51 1.20 -1.25
N LEU A 268 9.63 0.62 -1.69
CA LEU A 268 9.94 0.49 -3.11
C LEU A 268 8.95 -0.41 -3.83
N GLU A 269 8.57 -1.55 -3.25
CA GLU A 269 7.56 -2.46 -3.82
C GLU A 269 6.23 -1.74 -4.06
N ALA A 270 5.77 -0.96 -3.08
CA ALA A 270 4.58 -0.12 -3.22
C ALA A 270 4.75 0.95 -4.31
N ALA A 271 5.93 1.58 -4.39
CA ALA A 271 6.21 2.67 -5.32
C ALA A 271 6.43 2.22 -6.78
N LEU A 272 6.85 0.97 -7.03
CA LEU A 272 7.04 0.45 -8.39
C LEU A 272 5.73 0.42 -9.18
N GLY A 273 4.59 0.23 -8.50
CA GLY A 273 3.26 0.40 -9.06
C GLY A 273 2.99 -0.41 -10.32
N ARG A 274 2.11 0.11 -11.18
CA ARG A 274 1.76 -0.50 -12.47
C ARG A 274 1.90 0.54 -13.58
N SER A 275 2.39 0.13 -14.75
CA SER A 275 2.55 1.03 -15.90
C SER A 275 1.22 1.59 -16.44
N SER A 276 0.10 0.95 -16.11
CA SER A 276 -1.25 1.34 -16.48
C SER A 276 -1.96 2.23 -15.45
N ALA A 277 -1.27 2.70 -14.40
CA ALA A 277 -1.88 3.53 -13.37
C ALA A 277 -2.39 4.87 -13.96
N GLY A 278 -3.60 5.27 -13.57
CA GLY A 278 -4.18 6.57 -13.89
C GLY A 278 -3.63 7.69 -13.00
N LEU A 279 -4.27 8.87 -13.07
CA LEU A 279 -3.94 9.96 -12.14
C LEU A 279 -4.45 9.62 -10.75
N SER A 280 -3.67 9.95 -9.72
CA SER A 280 -4.14 9.85 -8.33
C SER A 280 -5.23 10.89 -8.02
N ARG A 281 -5.99 10.70 -6.94
CA ARG A 281 -6.97 11.69 -6.46
C ARG A 281 -6.31 13.05 -6.19
N GLY A 282 -5.14 13.04 -5.56
CA GLY A 282 -4.35 14.24 -5.32
C GLY A 282 -3.99 14.96 -6.62
N GLU A 283 -3.64 14.21 -7.67
CA GLU A 283 -3.40 14.79 -9.00
C GLU A 283 -4.68 15.31 -9.65
N VAL A 284 -5.84 14.68 -9.48
CA VAL A 284 -7.13 15.16 -10.02
C VAL A 284 -7.55 16.48 -9.36
N ILE A 285 -7.41 16.60 -8.04
CA ILE A 285 -7.67 17.86 -7.31
C ILE A 285 -6.73 18.96 -7.80
N ASN A 286 -5.43 18.67 -7.89
CA ASN A 286 -4.44 19.61 -8.41
C ASN A 286 -4.69 19.94 -9.89
N ARG A 287 -5.16 18.97 -10.68
CA ARG A 287 -5.56 19.14 -12.08
C ARG A 287 -6.68 20.15 -12.17
N HIS A 288 -7.72 20.04 -11.35
CA HIS A 288 -8.82 20.99 -11.31
C HIS A 288 -8.32 22.39 -10.89
N ALA A 289 -7.56 22.51 -9.80
CA ALA A 289 -7.12 23.80 -9.28
C ALA A 289 -6.11 24.53 -10.17
N LEU A 290 -5.13 23.81 -10.73
CA LEU A 290 -3.96 24.41 -11.41
C LEU A 290 -4.07 24.43 -12.94
N ARG A 291 -4.90 23.57 -13.55
CA ARG A 291 -5.07 23.64 -15.01
C ARG A 291 -5.94 24.83 -15.42
N LYS A 292 -5.94 25.08 -16.72
CA LYS A 292 -6.74 26.11 -17.36
C LYS A 292 -7.80 25.46 -18.23
N SER A 293 -8.85 26.21 -18.47
CA SER A 293 -9.94 25.92 -19.40
C SER A 293 -9.98 26.97 -20.50
N LEU A 294 -10.61 26.66 -21.63
CA LEU A 294 -10.97 27.67 -22.62
C LEU A 294 -12.03 28.60 -22.01
N ALA A 295 -11.83 29.89 -22.20
CA ALA A 295 -12.75 30.93 -21.76
C ALA A 295 -12.96 31.96 -22.88
N ALA A 296 -14.09 32.66 -22.84
CA ALA A 296 -14.40 33.69 -23.82
C ALA A 296 -13.51 34.92 -23.60
N ALA A 297 -12.87 35.44 -24.66
CA ALA A 297 -12.03 36.64 -24.59
C ALA A 297 -12.84 37.95 -24.56
N ARG A 298 -14.13 37.87 -24.87
CA ARG A 298 -15.12 38.95 -24.86
C ARG A 298 -16.50 38.34 -24.66
N ASP A 299 -17.53 39.16 -24.49
CA ASP A 299 -18.92 38.68 -24.52
C ASP A 299 -19.27 38.10 -25.89
N LEU A 300 -19.92 36.93 -25.89
CA LEU A 300 -20.34 36.19 -27.07
C LEU A 300 -21.83 35.87 -26.99
N ARG A 301 -22.56 36.02 -28.09
CA ARG A 301 -23.99 35.71 -28.19
C ARG A 301 -24.25 34.31 -28.73
N ALA A 302 -25.37 33.73 -28.33
CA ALA A 302 -25.91 32.50 -28.90
C ALA A 302 -25.97 32.60 -30.44
N GLY A 303 -25.52 31.55 -31.12
CA GLY A 303 -25.45 31.46 -32.57
C GLY A 303 -24.17 32.04 -33.20
N GLU A 304 -23.34 32.79 -32.46
CA GLU A 304 -22.04 33.24 -32.96
C GLU A 304 -21.12 32.06 -33.26
N VAL A 305 -20.35 32.17 -34.34
CA VAL A 305 -19.35 31.18 -34.75
C VAL A 305 -18.01 31.50 -34.10
N LEU A 306 -17.47 30.56 -33.30
CA LEU A 306 -16.22 30.78 -32.57
C LEU A 306 -15.01 30.89 -33.51
N THR A 307 -14.22 31.96 -33.33
CA THR A 307 -12.89 32.14 -33.96
C THR A 307 -11.78 32.15 -32.92
N ARG A 308 -10.50 32.08 -33.36
CA ARG A 308 -9.36 31.98 -32.44
C ARG A 308 -9.23 33.17 -31.49
N GLU A 309 -9.54 34.35 -31.99
CA GLU A 309 -9.46 35.64 -31.27
C GLU A 309 -10.53 35.76 -30.19
N MET A 310 -11.60 34.95 -30.27
CA MET A 310 -12.67 34.91 -29.27
C MET A 310 -12.33 34.01 -28.08
N LEU A 311 -11.20 33.29 -28.12
CA LEU A 311 -10.80 32.32 -27.10
C LEU A 311 -9.57 32.81 -26.31
N GLN A 312 -9.65 32.73 -24.99
CA GLN A 312 -8.52 32.82 -24.06
C GLN A 312 -8.44 31.57 -23.18
N THR A 313 -7.47 31.50 -22.27
CA THR A 313 -7.33 30.39 -21.32
C THR A 313 -7.20 30.91 -19.90
N LEU A 314 -8.12 30.51 -19.02
CA LEU A 314 -8.18 30.93 -17.61
C LEU A 314 -8.35 29.70 -16.71
N GLY A 315 -7.86 29.75 -15.48
CA GLY A 315 -8.13 28.72 -14.47
C GLY A 315 -9.52 28.90 -13.84
N PRO A 316 -10.06 27.88 -13.14
CA PRO A 316 -9.53 26.53 -12.96
C PRO A 316 -9.73 25.61 -14.19
N GLY A 317 -9.26 24.37 -14.11
CA GLY A 317 -9.36 23.34 -15.14
C GLY A 317 -10.70 22.60 -15.21
N SER A 318 -11.82 23.29 -14.95
CA SER A 318 -13.18 22.74 -14.87
C SER A 318 -13.98 22.77 -16.17
N GLY A 319 -13.54 23.55 -17.16
CA GLY A 319 -14.19 23.69 -18.45
C GLY A 319 -13.45 22.92 -19.55
N VAL A 320 -13.77 23.26 -20.81
CA VAL A 320 -13.18 22.60 -21.97
C VAL A 320 -11.66 22.77 -21.99
N SER A 321 -10.93 21.67 -22.11
CA SER A 321 -9.47 21.65 -22.17
C SER A 321 -8.93 22.57 -23.28
N PRO A 322 -7.94 23.44 -23.00
CA PRO A 322 -7.28 24.25 -24.03
C PRO A 322 -6.64 23.44 -25.16
N GLN A 323 -6.33 22.16 -24.96
CA GLN A 323 -5.85 21.29 -26.03
C GLN A 323 -6.90 21.05 -27.12
N ARG A 324 -8.18 21.15 -26.76
CA ARG A 324 -9.33 20.96 -27.66
C ARG A 324 -9.75 22.23 -28.38
N TYR A 325 -8.97 23.33 -28.31
CA TYR A 325 -9.38 24.60 -28.90
C TYR A 325 -9.67 24.50 -30.41
N ARG A 326 -8.99 23.60 -31.14
CA ARG A 326 -9.25 23.40 -32.57
C ARG A 326 -10.60 22.75 -32.84
N GLU A 327 -11.09 21.91 -31.93
CA GLU A 327 -12.40 21.27 -32.03
C GLU A 327 -13.53 22.29 -31.83
N VAL A 328 -13.31 23.32 -31.02
CA VAL A 328 -14.34 24.34 -30.75
C VAL A 328 -14.45 25.40 -31.84
N LEU A 329 -13.38 25.62 -32.62
CA LEU A 329 -13.38 26.62 -33.71
C LEU A 329 -14.41 26.25 -34.78
N GLY A 330 -15.19 27.24 -35.22
CA GLY A 330 -16.23 27.04 -36.23
C GLY A 330 -17.57 26.54 -35.68
N ASN A 331 -17.64 26.13 -34.40
CA ASN A 331 -18.92 25.81 -33.76
C ASN A 331 -19.73 27.07 -33.50
N LYS A 332 -21.06 26.91 -33.54
CA LYS A 332 -22.01 27.93 -33.10
C LYS A 332 -22.33 27.74 -31.62
N LEU A 333 -22.31 28.83 -30.86
CA LEU A 333 -22.66 28.76 -29.44
C LEU A 333 -24.16 28.48 -29.23
N PRO A 334 -24.54 27.60 -28.28
CA PRO A 334 -25.95 27.33 -27.96
C PRO A 334 -26.56 28.38 -27.01
N ARG A 335 -25.73 29.19 -26.36
CA ARG A 335 -26.11 30.20 -25.36
C ARG A 335 -25.17 31.39 -25.39
N ASP A 336 -25.56 32.46 -24.70
CA ASP A 336 -24.66 33.59 -24.42
C ASP A 336 -23.56 33.16 -23.43
N VAL A 337 -22.34 33.68 -23.62
CA VAL A 337 -21.15 33.41 -22.79
C VAL A 337 -20.45 34.74 -22.49
N GLN A 338 -20.26 35.07 -21.21
CA GLN A 338 -19.65 36.34 -20.80
C GLN A 338 -18.13 36.33 -20.94
N ALA A 339 -17.52 37.51 -21.10
CA ALA A 339 -16.07 37.65 -21.10
C ALA A 339 -15.45 37.06 -19.82
N GLY A 340 -14.48 36.17 -19.99
CA GLY A 340 -13.80 35.46 -18.89
C GLY A 340 -14.54 34.20 -18.42
N GLU A 341 -15.79 33.98 -18.83
CA GLU A 341 -16.52 32.75 -18.54
C GLU A 341 -15.89 31.56 -19.29
N GLN A 342 -15.80 30.42 -18.60
CA GLN A 342 -15.28 29.19 -19.18
C GLN A 342 -16.34 28.50 -20.03
N PHE A 343 -15.92 27.93 -21.16
CA PHE A 343 -16.80 27.06 -21.95
C PHE A 343 -16.99 25.73 -21.24
N ARG A 344 -18.23 25.25 -21.22
CA ARG A 344 -18.65 23.95 -20.66
C ARG A 344 -18.59 22.89 -21.75
N GLU A 345 -18.47 21.62 -21.36
CA GLU A 345 -18.54 20.50 -22.31
C GLU A 345 -19.88 20.48 -23.07
N SER A 346 -20.98 20.82 -22.39
CA SER A 346 -22.32 20.95 -22.97
C SER A 346 -22.45 22.07 -24.01
N ASP A 347 -21.49 22.99 -24.10
CA ASP A 347 -21.50 24.02 -25.15
C ASP A 347 -21.14 23.43 -26.53
N PHE A 348 -20.50 22.25 -26.58
CA PHE A 348 -20.02 21.61 -27.81
C PHE A 348 -20.44 20.15 -27.98
N THR A 349 -21.02 19.54 -26.95
CA THR A 349 -21.50 18.16 -26.98
C THR A 349 -22.98 18.12 -26.61
N ASP A 350 -23.76 17.32 -27.36
CA ASP A 350 -25.17 17.08 -27.05
C ASP A 350 -25.26 16.09 -25.88
N LEU A 351 -25.01 16.60 -24.66
CA LEU A 351 -25.19 15.86 -23.42
C LEU A 351 -26.69 15.78 -23.11
N ARG A 352 -27.41 14.90 -23.81
CA ARG A 352 -28.78 14.56 -23.42
C ARG A 352 -28.73 13.60 -22.24
N PRO A 353 -29.49 13.84 -21.17
CA PRO A 353 -29.71 12.84 -20.14
C PRO A 353 -30.36 11.62 -20.79
N THR A 354 -29.61 10.51 -20.92
CA THR A 354 -30.20 9.22 -21.21
C THR A 354 -30.71 8.67 -19.89
N ALA A 355 -31.99 8.91 -19.59
CA ALA A 355 -32.77 8.31 -18.50
C ALA A 355 -31.92 7.83 -17.30
N VAL A 356 -31.45 8.78 -16.47
CA VAL A 356 -30.51 8.55 -15.35
C VAL A 356 -31.00 7.47 -14.36
N THR A 357 -32.31 7.20 -14.34
CA THR A 357 -32.99 6.39 -13.32
C THR A 357 -33.83 5.25 -13.87
N GLU A 358 -33.82 4.98 -15.18
CA GLU A 358 -34.62 3.88 -15.74
C GLU A 358 -34.15 2.53 -15.18
N GLY A 359 -34.93 1.97 -14.25
CA GLY A 359 -34.63 0.70 -13.58
C GLY A 359 -33.84 0.82 -12.26
N PHE A 360 -33.55 2.03 -11.76
CA PHE A 360 -32.91 2.20 -10.46
C PHE A 360 -33.95 2.04 -9.32
N PRO A 361 -33.75 1.10 -8.38
CA PRO A 361 -34.82 0.69 -7.45
C PRO A 361 -34.96 1.56 -6.19
N TRP A 362 -34.06 2.51 -5.97
CA TRP A 362 -33.98 3.31 -4.74
C TRP A 362 -34.17 4.80 -4.99
N PRO A 363 -34.59 5.56 -3.97
CA PRO A 363 -34.51 7.01 -4.01
C PRO A 363 -33.08 7.46 -4.31
N TRP A 364 -32.92 8.49 -5.14
CA TRP A 364 -31.60 8.98 -5.55
C TRP A 364 -31.48 10.49 -5.34
N GLY A 365 -30.24 10.96 -5.26
CA GLY A 365 -29.92 12.37 -5.13
C GLY A 365 -28.60 12.74 -5.75
N CYS A 366 -28.39 14.04 -5.89
CA CYS A 366 -27.11 14.61 -6.31
C CYS A 366 -26.56 15.53 -5.21
N VAL A 367 -25.23 15.53 -5.08
CA VAL A 367 -24.52 16.53 -4.30
C VAL A 367 -24.66 17.88 -4.98
N ALA A 368 -25.09 18.89 -4.23
CA ALA A 368 -25.32 20.24 -4.71
C ALA A 368 -24.67 21.28 -3.80
N ARG A 369 -24.23 22.39 -4.41
CA ARG A 369 -23.91 23.63 -3.71
C ARG A 369 -25.10 24.58 -3.82
N TYR A 370 -25.23 25.55 -2.90
CA TYR A 370 -26.37 26.49 -2.92
C TYR A 370 -26.60 27.17 -4.27
N ARG A 371 -25.53 27.53 -4.98
CA ARG A 371 -25.61 28.16 -6.31
C ARG A 371 -26.09 27.24 -7.43
N ASP A 372 -25.88 25.93 -7.30
CA ASP A 372 -26.13 24.93 -8.34
C ASP A 372 -27.38 24.08 -8.03
N ALA A 373 -27.96 24.23 -6.84
CA ALA A 373 -29.08 23.43 -6.34
C ALA A 373 -30.36 23.51 -7.19
N ALA A 374 -30.66 24.68 -7.76
CA ALA A 374 -31.80 24.83 -8.67
C ALA A 374 -31.61 24.05 -9.99
N GLU A 375 -30.38 24.01 -10.50
CA GLU A 375 -30.03 23.20 -11.66
C GLU A 375 -30.12 21.72 -11.31
N GLY A 376 -29.54 21.30 -10.18
CA GLY A 376 -29.63 19.91 -9.68
C GLY A 376 -31.06 19.41 -9.46
N ALA A 377 -31.92 20.23 -8.85
CA ALA A 377 -33.34 19.90 -8.65
C ALA A 377 -34.11 19.70 -9.96
N ALA A 378 -33.70 20.37 -11.04
CA ALA A 378 -34.35 20.24 -12.34
C ALA A 378 -34.16 18.84 -12.97
N TRP A 379 -33.21 18.05 -12.48
CA TRP A 379 -33.01 16.65 -12.90
C TRP A 379 -34.04 15.69 -12.26
N GLY A 380 -34.88 16.18 -11.35
CA GLY A 380 -35.90 15.39 -10.66
C GLY A 380 -35.36 14.35 -9.66
N PRO A 381 -34.38 14.66 -8.80
CA PRO A 381 -33.96 13.75 -7.74
C PRO A 381 -35.00 13.64 -6.62
N ASP A 382 -34.93 12.56 -5.85
CA ASP A 382 -35.72 12.39 -4.63
C ASP A 382 -35.15 13.21 -3.47
N LEU A 383 -33.83 13.44 -3.46
CA LEU A 383 -33.13 14.22 -2.44
C LEU A 383 -32.00 15.10 -3.01
N LEU A 384 -31.68 16.18 -2.32
CA LEU A 384 -30.48 16.99 -2.54
C LEU A 384 -29.55 16.89 -1.34
N GLU A 385 -28.27 16.63 -1.59
CA GLU A 385 -27.27 16.62 -0.53
C GLU A 385 -26.39 17.86 -0.58
N PHE A 386 -26.37 18.65 0.49
CA PHE A 386 -25.54 19.84 0.58
C PHE A 386 -24.26 19.54 1.33
N HIS A 387 -23.15 19.53 0.59
CA HIS A 387 -21.82 19.57 1.19
C HIS A 387 -21.56 21.02 1.60
N LEU A 388 -21.59 21.30 2.90
CA LEU A 388 -21.38 22.66 3.39
C LEU A 388 -19.89 23.00 3.38
N THR A 389 -19.57 24.29 3.18
CA THR A 389 -18.23 24.83 3.41
C THR A 389 -18.20 25.71 4.67
N ASP A 390 -17.01 26.13 5.07
CA ASP A 390 -16.83 27.20 6.06
C ASP A 390 -17.63 28.46 5.71
N MET A 391 -17.60 28.90 4.45
CA MET A 391 -18.39 30.05 4.01
C MET A 391 -19.91 29.86 4.16
N ASP A 392 -20.45 28.68 3.83
CA ASP A 392 -21.88 28.41 3.98
C ASP A 392 -22.31 28.51 5.46
N LEU A 393 -21.46 28.04 6.36
CA LEU A 393 -21.66 28.10 7.81
C LEU A 393 -21.45 29.51 8.41
N ASP A 394 -20.68 30.37 7.75
CA ASP A 394 -20.38 31.73 8.23
C ASP A 394 -21.39 32.77 7.72
N GLN A 395 -21.87 32.63 6.49
CA GLN A 395 -22.70 33.64 5.83
C GLN A 395 -24.19 33.51 6.18
N GLY A 396 -24.68 32.29 6.45
CA GLY A 396 -26.08 32.05 6.85
C GLY A 396 -27.13 32.42 5.79
N GLU A 397 -26.73 32.56 4.53
CA GLU A 397 -27.65 32.83 3.41
C GLU A 397 -28.07 31.51 2.76
N PHE A 398 -29.38 31.27 2.69
CA PHE A 398 -29.95 30.08 2.05
C PHE A 398 -30.44 30.37 0.63
N PRO A 399 -30.54 29.33 -0.23
CA PRO A 399 -31.18 29.46 -1.53
C PRO A 399 -32.57 30.09 -1.42
N ALA A 400 -32.87 31.07 -2.28
CA ALA A 400 -34.19 31.70 -2.31
C ALA A 400 -35.31 30.78 -2.85
N VAL A 401 -34.93 29.64 -3.43
CA VAL A 401 -35.83 28.68 -4.06
C VAL A 401 -36.29 27.64 -3.04
N LYS A 402 -37.56 27.24 -3.12
CA LYS A 402 -38.09 26.08 -2.39
C LYS A 402 -37.93 24.83 -3.26
N PHE A 403 -37.41 23.76 -2.68
CA PHE A 403 -37.18 22.49 -3.37
C PHE A 403 -38.24 21.47 -2.96
N ASP A 404 -38.78 20.74 -3.94
CA ASP A 404 -39.79 19.70 -3.74
C ASP A 404 -39.15 18.31 -3.57
N THR A 405 -38.04 18.24 -2.83
CA THR A 405 -37.23 17.04 -2.58
C THR A 405 -37.00 16.84 -1.08
N GLN A 406 -36.46 15.70 -0.67
CA GLN A 406 -35.80 15.56 0.63
C GLN A 406 -34.44 16.29 0.61
N MET A 407 -33.81 16.43 1.78
CA MET A 407 -32.47 16.97 1.95
C MET A 407 -31.61 16.13 2.88
N THR A 408 -30.31 16.16 2.62
CA THR A 408 -29.25 15.66 3.49
C THR A 408 -28.13 16.71 3.54
N VAL A 409 -27.40 16.76 4.63
CA VAL A 409 -26.32 17.73 4.83
C VAL A 409 -25.04 16.98 5.15
N HIS A 410 -23.97 17.29 4.44
CA HIS A 410 -22.63 16.84 4.76
C HIS A 410 -21.86 17.95 5.45
N THR A 411 -21.33 17.65 6.63
CA THR A 411 -20.51 18.61 7.39
C THR A 411 -19.19 18.87 6.66
N PRO A 412 -18.66 20.10 6.66
CA PRO A 412 -17.37 20.37 6.05
C PRO A 412 -16.28 19.52 6.70
N GLU A 413 -15.37 18.99 5.90
CA GLU A 413 -14.22 18.23 6.41
C GLU A 413 -13.22 19.12 7.17
N TYR A 414 -13.19 20.41 6.81
CA TYR A 414 -12.32 21.42 7.41
C TYR A 414 -13.04 22.75 7.57
N TYR A 415 -12.58 23.55 8.52
CA TYR A 415 -13.14 24.87 8.80
C TYR A 415 -12.00 25.87 9.02
N HIS A 416 -11.97 26.95 8.22
CA HIS A 416 -10.87 27.94 8.20
C HIS A 416 -9.47 27.31 8.08
N GLY A 417 -9.34 26.28 7.23
CA GLY A 417 -8.08 25.60 6.96
C GLY A 417 -7.62 24.60 8.03
N LYS A 418 -8.48 24.24 8.99
CA LYS A 418 -8.22 23.17 9.97
C LYS A 418 -9.17 22.01 9.75
N LEU A 419 -8.64 20.78 9.75
CA LEU A 419 -9.48 19.57 9.70
C LEU A 419 -10.33 19.47 10.97
N LEU A 420 -11.57 19.00 10.79
CA LEU A 420 -12.40 18.61 11.91
C LEU A 420 -11.98 17.23 12.39
N ASP A 421 -11.78 17.09 13.70
CA ASP A 421 -11.35 15.84 14.32
C ASP A 421 -12.11 15.62 15.64
N LEU A 422 -13.17 14.82 15.58
CA LEU A 422 -13.97 14.42 16.75
C LEU A 422 -13.26 13.34 17.58
N CYS A 423 -12.20 12.73 17.05
CA CYS A 423 -11.37 11.75 17.73
C CYS A 423 -10.13 12.39 18.40
N SER A 424 -9.90 13.69 18.22
CA SER A 424 -8.69 14.35 18.68
C SER A 424 -8.47 14.17 20.19
N VAL A 425 -7.26 13.70 20.54
CA VAL A 425 -6.79 13.65 21.93
C VAL A 425 -6.41 15.04 22.47
N ASP A 426 -6.16 16.01 21.57
CA ASP A 426 -6.05 17.43 21.91
C ASP A 426 -7.44 18.03 22.12
N GLU A 427 -7.75 18.36 23.37
CA GLU A 427 -9.06 18.87 23.80
C GLU A 427 -9.49 20.15 23.07
N PRO A 428 -8.63 21.18 22.90
CA PRO A 428 -8.98 22.36 22.11
C PRO A 428 -9.43 22.04 20.68
N THR A 429 -8.71 21.16 19.98
CA THR A 429 -9.04 20.74 18.61
C THR A 429 -10.38 19.98 18.56
N ARG A 430 -10.63 19.09 19.53
CA ARG A 430 -11.91 18.36 19.62
C ARG A 430 -13.08 19.31 19.88
N GLN A 431 -12.93 20.27 20.79
CA GLN A 431 -13.97 21.24 21.11
C GLN A 431 -14.24 22.23 19.96
N GLU A 432 -13.21 22.64 19.23
CA GLU A 432 -13.37 23.43 17.99
C GLU A 432 -14.20 22.65 16.96
N SER A 433 -13.88 21.36 16.77
CA SER A 433 -14.60 20.46 15.85
C SER A 433 -16.07 20.27 16.24
N LEU A 434 -16.34 20.02 17.54
CA LEU A 434 -17.69 19.95 18.09
C LEU A 434 -18.48 21.24 17.87
N GLY A 435 -17.83 22.40 17.98
CA GLY A 435 -18.45 23.70 17.70
C GLY A 435 -18.91 23.84 16.25
N VAL A 436 -18.10 23.39 15.29
CA VAL A 436 -18.45 23.40 13.86
C VAL A 436 -19.58 22.42 13.55
N VAL A 437 -19.54 21.21 14.13
CA VAL A 437 -20.62 20.23 13.98
C VAL A 437 -21.93 20.78 14.51
N ARG A 438 -21.97 21.33 15.73
CA ARG A 438 -23.19 21.95 16.31
C ARG A 438 -23.78 23.02 15.38
N ARG A 439 -22.94 23.90 14.84
CA ARG A 439 -23.38 24.91 13.87
C ARG A 439 -23.95 24.29 12.59
N THR A 440 -23.38 23.19 12.14
CA THR A 440 -23.89 22.43 10.99
C THR A 440 -25.28 21.85 11.28
N LEU A 441 -25.51 21.28 12.46
CA LEU A 441 -26.82 20.79 12.87
C LEU A 441 -27.86 21.92 12.90
N GLU A 442 -27.51 23.07 13.47
CA GLU A 442 -28.38 24.26 13.48
C GLU A 442 -28.70 24.74 12.05
N THR A 443 -27.68 24.78 11.18
CA THR A 443 -27.82 25.19 9.78
C THR A 443 -28.70 24.23 8.99
N ALA A 444 -28.59 22.92 9.24
CA ALA A 444 -29.44 21.91 8.61
C ALA A 444 -30.92 22.11 8.97
N CYS A 445 -31.23 22.38 10.24
CA CYS A 445 -32.59 22.71 10.70
C CYS A 445 -33.12 23.99 10.03
N GLN A 446 -32.32 25.04 10.00
CA GLN A 446 -32.72 26.31 9.39
C GLN A 446 -32.92 26.19 7.87
N LEU A 447 -32.04 25.46 7.18
CA LEU A 447 -32.14 25.20 5.75
C LEU A 447 -33.39 24.39 5.41
N ARG A 448 -33.73 23.40 6.23
CA ARG A 448 -34.98 22.65 6.12
C ARG A 448 -36.20 23.59 6.12
N GLU A 449 -36.34 24.43 7.13
CA GLU A 449 -37.45 25.37 7.26
C GLU A 449 -37.48 26.38 6.10
N ALA A 450 -36.30 26.86 5.72
CA ALA A 450 -36.12 27.88 4.70
C ALA A 450 -36.35 27.38 3.28
N CYS A 451 -36.07 26.10 2.97
CA CYS A 451 -36.00 25.64 1.58
C CYS A 451 -36.74 24.34 1.28
N PHE A 452 -37.03 23.46 2.26
CA PHE A 452 -37.50 22.08 2.02
C PHE A 452 -38.86 21.78 2.67
N PRO A 453 -39.98 22.29 2.11
CA PRO A 453 -41.31 22.11 2.68
C PRO A 453 -41.82 20.66 2.68
N ARG A 454 -41.20 19.77 1.88
CA ARG A 454 -41.52 18.33 1.80
C ARG A 454 -40.62 17.43 2.66
N GLN A 455 -39.68 17.97 3.43
CA GLN A 455 -38.80 17.16 4.26
C GLN A 455 -39.59 16.32 5.28
N GLU A 456 -39.54 15.01 5.13
CA GLU A 456 -40.15 14.04 6.04
C GLU A 456 -39.12 13.53 7.04
N GLY A 457 -39.55 13.30 8.29
CA GLY A 457 -38.64 12.81 9.32
C GLY A 457 -37.52 13.80 9.71
N PRO A 458 -36.42 13.30 10.30
CA PRO A 458 -35.24 14.09 10.59
C PRO A 458 -34.40 14.33 9.32
N VAL A 459 -33.67 15.44 9.29
CA VAL A 459 -32.63 15.69 8.28
C VAL A 459 -31.41 14.83 8.62
N LEU A 460 -30.93 14.06 7.66
CA LEU A 460 -29.70 13.29 7.82
C LEU A 460 -28.50 14.24 7.74
N VAL A 461 -27.61 14.17 8.73
CA VAL A 461 -26.36 14.96 8.78
C VAL A 461 -25.18 14.01 8.85
N ILE A 462 -24.35 14.05 7.81
CA ILE A 462 -23.19 13.17 7.64
C ILE A 462 -21.95 13.85 8.22
N LEU A 463 -21.21 13.10 9.03
CA LEU A 463 -19.99 13.54 9.69
C LEU A 463 -18.84 12.58 9.37
N HIS A 464 -17.66 13.16 9.11
CA HIS A 464 -16.42 12.42 9.27
C HIS A 464 -16.07 12.31 10.76
N PRO A 465 -15.65 11.12 11.25
CA PRO A 465 -15.26 10.93 12.64
C PRO A 465 -13.94 11.65 13.00
N GLY A 466 -13.04 11.82 12.05
CA GLY A 466 -11.68 12.30 12.31
C GLY A 466 -10.70 11.16 12.56
N GLY A 467 -9.74 11.36 13.47
CA GLY A 467 -8.74 10.34 13.82
C GLY A 467 -7.66 10.15 12.76
N MET A 468 -7.32 11.22 12.04
CA MET A 468 -6.31 11.20 10.99
C MET A 468 -4.90 11.57 11.48
N SER A 469 -3.86 11.08 10.81
CA SER A 469 -2.45 11.44 11.07
C SER A 469 -1.68 11.66 9.77
N TYR A 470 -0.65 12.51 9.79
CA TYR A 470 0.08 12.90 8.57
C TYR A 470 1.29 12.01 8.28
N GLU A 471 2.20 11.81 9.24
CA GLU A 471 3.48 11.13 9.00
C GLU A 471 3.39 9.60 9.09
N GLU A 472 2.71 9.10 10.12
CA GLU A 472 2.60 7.67 10.42
C GLU A 472 1.23 7.34 11.02
N PRO A 473 0.73 6.10 10.86
CA PRO A 473 -0.46 5.62 11.56
C PRO A 473 -0.32 5.77 13.08
N GLN A 474 -1.41 6.13 13.75
CA GLN A 474 -1.49 6.24 15.21
C GLN A 474 -1.47 4.84 15.85
N ALA A 475 -0.66 4.68 16.90
CA ALA A 475 -0.45 3.37 17.54
C ALA A 475 -1.63 2.89 18.41
N ASN A 476 -2.62 3.75 18.72
CA ASN A 476 -3.71 3.42 19.65
C ASN A 476 -5.10 3.84 19.14
N PRO A 477 -5.69 3.09 18.18
CA PRO A 477 -7.05 3.34 17.66
C PRO A 477 -8.13 3.36 18.75
N GLY A 478 -7.97 2.56 19.81
CA GLY A 478 -8.94 2.48 20.91
C GLY A 478 -9.11 3.80 21.69
N GLU A 479 -8.03 4.58 21.82
CA GLU A 479 -8.11 5.91 22.45
C GLU A 479 -8.87 6.91 21.57
N LEU A 480 -8.64 6.87 20.26
CA LEU A 480 -9.34 7.71 19.27
C LEU A 480 -10.85 7.39 19.24
N LEU A 481 -11.22 6.10 19.22
CA LEU A 481 -12.62 5.68 19.34
C LEU A 481 -13.24 6.09 20.69
N GLY A 482 -12.46 6.06 21.77
CA GLY A 482 -12.88 6.60 23.07
C GLY A 482 -13.27 8.08 22.97
N ARG A 483 -12.42 8.91 22.36
CA ARG A 483 -12.68 10.34 22.13
C ARG A 483 -13.87 10.58 21.21
N LEU A 484 -14.02 9.78 20.17
CA LEU A 484 -15.20 9.84 19.31
C LEU A 484 -16.47 9.54 20.12
N SER A 485 -16.44 8.56 21.03
CA SER A 485 -17.56 8.29 21.92
C SER A 485 -17.94 9.49 22.76
N ASP A 486 -16.96 10.14 23.40
CA ASP A 486 -17.18 11.36 24.19
C ASP A 486 -17.82 12.46 23.33
N SER A 487 -17.28 12.69 22.13
CA SER A 487 -17.82 13.65 21.16
C SER A 487 -19.27 13.34 20.79
N MET A 488 -19.60 12.08 20.53
CA MET A 488 -20.96 11.66 20.19
C MET A 488 -21.94 11.79 21.36
N GLU A 489 -21.47 11.69 22.62
CA GLU A 489 -22.28 11.97 23.81
C GLU A 489 -22.49 13.48 24.05
N GLU A 490 -21.48 14.30 23.73
CA GLU A 490 -21.54 15.76 23.83
C GLU A 490 -22.39 16.42 22.72
N LEU A 491 -22.55 15.75 21.58
CA LEU A 491 -23.44 16.18 20.51
C LEU A 491 -24.88 15.88 20.90
N THR A 492 -25.61 16.94 21.28
CA THR A 492 -27.03 16.83 21.61
C THR A 492 -27.82 16.36 20.40
N ARG A 493 -28.81 15.50 20.61
CA ARG A 493 -29.83 15.18 19.59
C ARG A 493 -30.68 16.42 19.35
N GLU A 494 -30.20 17.32 18.48
CA GLU A 494 -30.99 18.42 17.93
C GLU A 494 -32.30 17.85 17.35
N ALA A 495 -33.42 18.44 17.73
CA ALA A 495 -34.71 17.91 17.33
C ALA A 495 -34.88 18.07 15.82
N GLY A 496 -35.10 16.96 15.12
CA GLY A 496 -35.31 16.98 13.67
C GLY A 496 -34.05 16.78 12.83
N VAL A 497 -32.92 16.38 13.43
CA VAL A 497 -31.76 15.84 12.71
C VAL A 497 -31.39 14.44 13.19
N GLU A 498 -30.71 13.68 12.34
CA GLU A 498 -30.09 12.42 12.67
C GLU A 498 -28.64 12.42 12.17
N ILE A 499 -27.72 12.16 13.10
CA ILE A 499 -26.28 12.15 12.79
C ILE A 499 -25.89 10.76 12.26
N LEU A 500 -25.22 10.75 11.11
CA LEU A 500 -24.64 9.58 10.48
C LEU A 500 -23.12 9.74 10.44
N LEU A 501 -22.39 8.76 10.97
CA LEU A 501 -20.94 8.69 10.78
C LEU A 501 -20.65 8.00 9.45
N GLU A 502 -19.70 8.53 8.69
CA GLU A 502 -19.26 7.92 7.44
C GLU A 502 -18.08 6.96 7.68
N ASN A 503 -18.01 5.86 6.92
CA ASN A 503 -16.82 5.03 6.86
C ASN A 503 -15.72 5.73 6.03
N MET A 504 -14.48 5.66 6.50
CA MET A 504 -13.38 6.45 5.97
C MET A 504 -12.43 5.62 5.09
N PRO A 505 -11.78 6.22 4.08
CA PRO A 505 -10.76 5.52 3.29
C PRO A 505 -9.46 5.42 4.10
N PRO A 506 -8.57 4.44 3.84
CA PRO A 506 -7.33 4.30 4.60
C PRO A 506 -6.36 5.47 4.41
N PHE A 507 -6.33 6.06 3.20
CA PHE A 507 -5.37 7.07 2.80
C PHE A 507 -6.04 8.32 2.21
N PRO A 508 -6.72 9.16 3.02
CA PRO A 508 -7.39 10.36 2.54
C PRO A 508 -6.39 11.40 2.03
N TRP A 509 -6.86 12.30 1.16
CA TRP A 509 -6.07 13.44 0.67
C TRP A 509 -6.53 14.75 1.30
N TYR A 510 -5.73 15.30 2.22
CA TYR A 510 -6.01 16.56 2.90
C TYR A 510 -4.90 17.59 2.64
N PHE A 511 -5.33 18.83 2.34
CA PHE A 511 -4.45 19.99 2.12
C PHE A 511 -3.25 19.76 1.17
N GLY A 512 -3.41 18.89 0.18
CA GLY A 512 -2.37 18.62 -0.81
C GLY A 512 -1.40 17.48 -0.48
N GLY A 513 -1.65 16.71 0.59
CA GLY A 513 -0.89 15.50 0.92
C GLY A 513 -1.77 14.30 1.24
N GLN A 514 -1.18 13.11 1.17
CA GLN A 514 -1.78 11.86 1.67
C GLN A 514 -1.63 11.81 3.19
N TRP A 515 -2.70 11.42 3.88
CA TRP A 515 -2.75 11.20 5.32
C TRP A 515 -3.17 9.75 5.58
N TYR A 516 -3.22 9.35 6.85
CA TYR A 516 -3.74 8.08 7.32
C TYR A 516 -5.02 8.31 8.10
N HIS A 517 -6.08 7.55 7.82
CA HIS A 517 -7.20 7.39 8.76
C HIS A 517 -6.93 6.20 9.66
N ASN A 518 -7.09 6.39 10.96
CA ASN A 518 -6.74 5.38 11.96
C ASN A 518 -7.95 4.70 12.59
N VAL A 519 -9.16 5.20 12.32
CA VAL A 519 -10.43 4.70 12.84
C VAL A 519 -11.54 4.87 11.80
N PHE A 520 -12.62 4.11 11.95
CA PHE A 520 -13.76 4.06 11.03
C PHE A 520 -13.41 3.58 9.62
N VAL A 521 -12.33 2.82 9.48
CA VAL A 521 -11.86 2.28 8.20
C VAL A 521 -12.26 0.79 8.06
N GLU A 522 -12.16 0.01 9.14
CA GLU A 522 -12.48 -1.43 9.17
C GLU A 522 -13.97 -1.68 9.48
N PRO A 523 -14.66 -2.62 8.79
CA PRO A 523 -16.10 -2.78 8.96
C PRO A 523 -16.48 -3.35 10.32
N GLU A 524 -15.66 -4.23 10.91
CA GLU A 524 -15.86 -4.74 12.26
C GLU A 524 -15.79 -3.60 13.29
N GLU A 525 -14.79 -2.73 13.19
CA GLU A 525 -14.61 -1.56 14.04
C GLU A 525 -15.81 -0.60 13.93
N VAL A 526 -16.23 -0.26 12.70
CA VAL A 526 -17.43 0.55 12.45
C VAL A 526 -18.65 -0.08 13.13
N ALA A 527 -18.85 -1.38 12.95
CA ALA A 527 -20.01 -2.07 13.50
C ALA A 527 -20.01 -2.14 15.04
N GLU A 528 -18.85 -2.37 15.65
CA GLU A 528 -18.66 -2.39 17.09
C GLU A 528 -18.87 -1.02 17.73
N PHE A 529 -18.48 0.05 17.05
CA PHE A 529 -18.75 1.41 17.52
C PHE A 529 -20.23 1.79 17.40
N ILE A 530 -20.85 1.49 16.25
CA ILE A 530 -22.18 2.00 15.89
C ILE A 530 -23.32 1.25 16.62
N ARG A 531 -23.28 -0.09 16.67
CA ARG A 531 -24.39 -0.90 17.19
C ARG A 531 -24.78 -0.59 18.64
N PRO A 532 -23.84 -0.50 19.62
CA PRO A 532 -24.21 -0.28 21.02
C PRO A 532 -24.85 1.10 21.27
N ARG A 533 -24.59 2.06 20.38
CA ARG A 533 -25.08 3.45 20.49
C ARG A 533 -26.42 3.66 19.79
N GLY A 534 -26.91 2.67 19.04
CA GLY A 534 -28.12 2.79 18.23
C GLY A 534 -28.02 3.85 17.13
N LEU A 535 -26.78 4.11 16.66
CA LEU A 535 -26.51 4.99 15.55
C LEU A 535 -26.66 4.24 14.22
N ARG A 536 -26.61 4.98 13.12
CA ARG A 536 -26.55 4.47 11.75
C ARG A 536 -25.43 5.18 11.01
N ILE A 537 -25.05 4.66 9.84
CA ILE A 537 -23.94 5.19 9.04
C ILE A 537 -24.41 5.75 7.70
N CYS A 538 -23.61 6.70 7.19
CA CYS A 538 -23.49 6.90 5.76
C CYS A 538 -22.47 5.88 5.28
N PHE A 539 -22.85 5.02 4.33
CA PHE A 539 -21.91 4.09 3.73
C PHE A 539 -21.39 4.67 2.42
N ASP A 540 -20.11 4.99 2.38
CA ASP A 540 -19.38 5.36 1.18
C ASP A 540 -18.72 4.12 0.57
N LEU A 541 -19.23 3.74 -0.61
CA LEU A 541 -18.74 2.58 -1.36
C LEU A 541 -17.29 2.74 -1.80
N SER A 542 -16.92 3.94 -2.25
CA SER A 542 -15.58 4.23 -2.74
C SER A 542 -14.57 4.08 -1.59
N HIS A 543 -14.85 4.64 -0.41
CA HIS A 543 -14.02 4.50 0.78
C HIS A 543 -13.86 3.04 1.21
N ALA A 544 -14.95 2.28 1.29
CA ALA A 544 -14.93 0.87 1.66
C ALA A 544 -14.11 0.02 0.67
N GLN A 545 -14.24 0.29 -0.63
CA GLN A 545 -13.47 -0.41 -1.67
C GLN A 545 -11.98 -0.06 -1.61
N LEU A 546 -11.59 1.19 -1.33
CA LEU A 546 -10.20 1.58 -1.14
C LEU A 546 -9.56 0.86 0.06
N TYR A 547 -10.29 0.72 1.17
CA TYR A 547 -9.86 -0.10 2.30
C TYR A 547 -9.71 -1.57 1.92
N CYS A 548 -10.72 -2.15 1.29
CA CYS A 548 -10.71 -3.55 0.86
C CYS A 548 -9.50 -3.86 -0.03
N ASN A 549 -9.17 -2.96 -0.96
CA ASN A 549 -7.98 -3.07 -1.80
C ASN A 549 -6.68 -2.97 -1.01
N HIS A 550 -6.63 -2.15 0.05
CA HIS A 550 -5.45 -2.00 0.89
C HIS A 550 -5.13 -3.26 1.70
N VAL A 551 -6.15 -3.96 2.19
CA VAL A 551 -5.99 -5.16 3.05
C VAL A 551 -6.25 -6.49 2.32
N ASP A 552 -6.38 -6.46 0.99
CA ASP A 552 -6.68 -7.62 0.14
C ASP A 552 -7.95 -8.39 0.61
N ARG A 553 -9.04 -7.63 0.80
CA ARG A 553 -10.35 -8.12 1.26
C ARG A 553 -11.41 -7.93 0.18
N GLU A 554 -12.39 -8.83 0.14
CA GLU A 554 -13.55 -8.70 -0.75
C GLU A 554 -14.56 -7.66 -0.23
N ILE A 555 -14.99 -6.74 -1.10
CA ILE A 555 -15.94 -5.67 -0.76
C ILE A 555 -17.29 -6.18 -0.24
N LEU A 556 -17.74 -7.35 -0.73
CA LEU A 556 -18.99 -7.95 -0.28
C LEU A 556 -18.95 -8.36 1.19
N ASP A 557 -17.78 -8.75 1.69
CA ASP A 557 -17.61 -9.09 3.11
C ASP A 557 -17.66 -7.86 4.00
N PHE A 558 -17.14 -6.72 3.52
CA PHE A 558 -17.32 -5.44 4.20
C PHE A 558 -18.81 -5.09 4.30
N ILE A 559 -19.51 -5.13 3.16
CA ILE A 559 -20.93 -4.77 3.08
C ILE A 559 -21.76 -5.64 4.02
N ARG A 560 -21.54 -6.95 4.06
CA ARG A 560 -22.30 -7.87 4.94
C ARG A 560 -22.26 -7.48 6.42
N VAL A 561 -21.12 -6.95 6.88
CA VAL A 561 -20.93 -6.54 8.28
C VAL A 561 -21.70 -5.27 8.59
N VAL A 562 -21.64 -4.28 7.71
CA VAL A 562 -22.17 -2.93 7.95
C VAL A 562 -23.58 -2.70 7.40
N ARG A 563 -24.07 -3.52 6.45
CA ARG A 563 -25.39 -3.38 5.80
C ARG A 563 -26.55 -3.12 6.77
N PRO A 564 -26.67 -3.84 7.91
CA PRO A 564 -27.77 -3.59 8.86
C PRO A 564 -27.75 -2.19 9.51
N LEU A 565 -26.65 -1.45 9.36
CA LEU A 565 -26.38 -0.17 10.00
C LEU A 565 -26.52 1.00 9.02
N ILE A 566 -26.68 0.74 7.72
CA ILE A 566 -26.69 1.75 6.67
C ILE A 566 -28.02 2.53 6.72
N ALA A 567 -27.92 3.86 6.72
CA ALA A 567 -29.05 4.77 6.56
C ALA A 567 -29.03 5.55 5.24
N HIS A 568 -27.82 5.81 4.73
CA HIS A 568 -27.56 6.62 3.54
C HIS A 568 -26.39 6.02 2.75
N LEU A 569 -26.40 6.18 1.43
CA LEU A 569 -25.39 5.61 0.54
C LEU A 569 -24.73 6.71 -0.28
N HIS A 570 -23.40 6.78 -0.21
CA HIS A 570 -22.60 7.44 -1.23
C HIS A 570 -22.09 6.40 -2.22
N LEU A 571 -22.42 6.60 -3.49
CA LEU A 571 -22.11 5.66 -4.56
C LEU A 571 -21.20 6.35 -5.58
N ALA A 572 -19.96 5.88 -5.62
CA ALA A 572 -19.02 6.17 -6.69
C ALA A 572 -18.08 4.96 -6.85
N ASP A 573 -17.44 4.88 -8.01
CA ASP A 573 -16.45 3.84 -8.26
C ASP A 573 -15.09 4.23 -7.65
N SER A 574 -14.18 3.27 -7.53
CA SER A 574 -12.83 3.51 -7.03
C SER A 574 -11.83 2.51 -7.60
N SER A 575 -10.55 2.84 -7.49
CA SER A 575 -9.46 2.00 -7.99
C SER A 575 -8.22 2.12 -7.10
N GLY A 576 -7.48 1.02 -6.93
CA GLY A 576 -6.30 1.00 -6.07
C GLY A 576 -6.63 1.37 -4.62
N THR A 577 -5.75 2.15 -3.98
CA THR A 577 -5.89 2.52 -2.55
C THR A 577 -6.14 4.01 -2.33
N ASP A 578 -6.21 4.81 -3.40
CA ASP A 578 -6.29 6.27 -3.34
C ASP A 578 -7.19 6.92 -4.42
N ALA A 579 -7.60 6.20 -5.47
CA ALA A 579 -8.45 6.76 -6.52
C ALA A 579 -9.94 6.58 -6.17
N GLU A 580 -10.45 7.54 -5.39
CA GLU A 580 -11.84 7.61 -4.95
C GLU A 580 -12.73 8.42 -5.91
N ALA A 581 -14.05 8.23 -5.79
CA ALA A 581 -15.06 9.04 -6.46
C ALA A 581 -14.98 9.03 -8.00
N LEU A 582 -14.55 7.91 -8.57
CA LEU A 582 -14.47 7.70 -10.01
C LEU A 582 -15.87 7.52 -10.61
N GLN A 583 -16.00 7.83 -11.91
CA GLN A 583 -17.23 7.50 -12.64
C GLN A 583 -17.39 5.99 -12.74
N PHE A 584 -18.64 5.50 -12.70
CA PHE A 584 -18.90 4.07 -12.84
C PHE A 584 -18.32 3.51 -14.14
N GLY A 585 -17.53 2.45 -14.00
CA GLY A 585 -16.83 1.80 -15.12
C GLY A 585 -15.42 2.34 -15.40
N GLU A 586 -15.00 3.41 -14.71
CA GLU A 586 -13.59 3.85 -14.70
C GLU A 586 -12.78 3.20 -13.56
N GLY A 587 -13.45 2.64 -12.55
CA GLY A 587 -12.82 1.96 -11.42
C GLY A 587 -12.80 0.44 -11.54
N MET A 588 -12.65 -0.22 -10.39
CA MET A 588 -12.51 -1.67 -10.26
C MET A 588 -13.70 -2.33 -9.55
N THR A 589 -14.67 -1.55 -9.08
CA THR A 589 -15.76 -2.05 -8.23
C THR A 589 -16.72 -2.90 -9.06
N ASP A 590 -17.01 -4.13 -8.63
CA ASP A 590 -18.10 -4.94 -9.20
C ASP A 590 -19.45 -4.37 -8.75
N LEU A 591 -19.86 -3.26 -9.37
CA LEU A 591 -21.08 -2.55 -9.03
C LEU A 591 -22.32 -3.46 -9.10
N PRO A 592 -22.52 -4.32 -10.13
CA PRO A 592 -23.63 -5.26 -10.13
C PRO A 592 -23.67 -6.20 -8.92
N ALA A 593 -22.53 -6.69 -8.43
CA ALA A 593 -22.49 -7.54 -7.24
C ALA A 593 -22.76 -6.75 -5.96
N VAL A 594 -22.14 -5.58 -5.81
CA VAL A 594 -22.36 -4.65 -4.69
C VAL A 594 -23.84 -4.30 -4.56
N MET A 595 -24.48 -3.89 -5.66
CA MET A 595 -25.89 -3.49 -5.70
C MET A 595 -26.87 -4.65 -5.41
N ARG A 596 -26.43 -5.91 -5.52
CA ARG A 596 -27.24 -7.08 -5.10
C ARG A 596 -27.09 -7.42 -3.63
N GLU A 597 -25.93 -7.09 -3.03
CA GLU A 597 -25.65 -7.37 -1.62
C GLU A 597 -26.19 -6.26 -0.70
N LEU A 598 -26.12 -5.00 -1.15
CA LEU A 598 -26.84 -3.86 -0.57
C LEU A 598 -28.35 -4.08 -0.66
#